data_AF-A0A8J4ETY0-F1
#
_entry.id   AF-A0A8J4ETY0-F1
#
_cell.length_a   1.000
_cell.length_b   1.000
_cell.length_c   1.000
_cell.angle_alpha   90.00
_cell.angle_beta   90.00
_cell.angle_gamma   90.00
#
_symmetry.space_group_name_H-M   'P 1'
#
loop_
_entity.id
_entity.type
_entity.pdbx_description
1 polymer ?
#
loop_
_entity_poly.entity_id
_entity_poly.type
_entity_poly.pdbx_seq_one_letter_code
_entity_poly.pdbx_strand_id
1 'polypeptide(L)'
;MDTIEQLLRRGQQAQGPGEAQTLLSAPEAERILEQLAPLAIEEVGGRKWHTQHEWIERLNLQAHYNAQTHSDEFVVELLASLDKLKVLVHDLLLIEAWKEFVYPLLVSHLAERVDSVTSYVLLYHEITVASLLQVVVFHPHAVESLSEDYSLELADWCYRKLTRLNADGLQMAQPKGGGRTERHPWRKPT
;
A
#
# COMPACT_ATOMS: atom_id res chain seq x y z
N MET A 1 -35.09 15.25 24.83
CA MET A 1 -34.51 13.93 24.52
C MET A 1 -34.73 13.73 23.04
N ASP A 2 -33.72 14.08 22.22
CA ASP A 2 -33.83 14.00 20.77
C ASP A 2 -33.93 12.51 20.36
N THR A 3 -34.98 12.16 19.62
CA THR A 3 -35.26 10.79 19.19
C THR A 3 -34.17 10.32 18.21
N ILE A 4 -33.77 9.04 18.31
CA ILE A 4 -32.76 8.41 17.44
C ILE A 4 -33.01 8.67 15.94
N GLU A 5 -34.28 8.75 15.52
CA GLU A 5 -34.64 9.11 14.15
C GLU A 5 -34.21 10.52 13.71
N GLN A 6 -34.20 11.50 14.64
CA GLN A 6 -33.72 12.85 14.35
C GLN A 6 -32.20 12.89 14.23
N LEU A 7 -31.49 12.04 14.98
CA LEU A 7 -30.04 11.87 14.85
C LEU A 7 -29.67 11.14 13.54
N LEU A 8 -30.44 10.13 13.15
CA LEU A 8 -30.27 9.44 11.86
C LEU A 8 -30.60 10.35 10.67
N ARG A 9 -31.66 11.16 10.76
CA ARG A 9 -31.97 12.18 9.73
C ARG A 9 -30.92 13.28 9.67
N ARG A 10 -30.33 13.70 10.79
CA ARG A 10 -29.19 14.63 10.79
C ARG A 10 -27.93 13.99 10.21
N GLY A 11 -27.68 12.70 10.44
CA GLY A 11 -26.60 11.96 9.77
C GLY A 11 -26.81 11.87 8.26
N GLN A 12 -28.05 11.62 7.82
CA GLN A 12 -28.43 11.56 6.40
C GLN A 12 -28.52 12.95 5.73
N GLN A 13 -28.77 14.03 6.48
CA GLN A 13 -28.76 15.42 5.97
C GLN A 13 -27.37 16.07 6.06
N ALA A 14 -26.50 15.63 6.98
CA ALA A 14 -25.08 15.98 6.98
C ALA A 14 -24.31 15.24 5.88
N GLN A 15 -24.83 14.09 5.45
CA GLN A 15 -24.59 13.53 4.11
C GLN A 15 -25.51 14.22 3.09
N GLY A 16 -25.35 15.53 2.91
CA GLY A 16 -25.63 16.09 1.58
C GLY A 16 -24.81 15.31 0.53
N PRO A 17 -25.07 15.47 -0.78
CA PRO A 17 -24.08 15.05 -1.75
C PRO A 17 -22.82 15.80 -1.36
N GLY A 18 -21.89 15.11 -0.67
CA GLY A 18 -20.58 15.65 -0.44
C GLY A 18 -20.14 15.99 -1.85
N GLU A 19 -19.89 17.27 -2.12
CA GLU A 19 -19.03 17.64 -3.22
C GLU A 19 -17.81 16.76 -3.03
N ALA A 20 -17.78 15.68 -3.81
CA ALA A 20 -16.90 14.59 -3.55
C ALA A 20 -15.56 15.14 -3.98
N GLN A 21 -14.81 15.62 -3.00
CA GLN A 21 -13.56 16.32 -3.24
C GLN A 21 -12.68 15.34 -4.01
N THR A 22 -12.52 15.58 -5.31
CA THR A 22 -11.49 14.92 -6.11
C THR A 22 -10.18 15.25 -5.42
N LEU A 23 -9.56 14.24 -4.79
CA LEU A 23 -8.31 14.37 -4.05
C LEU A 23 -7.16 14.81 -4.97
N LEU A 24 -7.32 14.57 -6.28
CA LEU A 24 -6.40 14.92 -7.33
C LEU A 24 -7.17 15.20 -8.63
N SER A 25 -6.85 16.29 -9.33
CA SER A 25 -7.35 16.54 -10.70
C SER A 25 -6.51 15.80 -11.74
N ALA A 26 -7.07 15.53 -12.93
CA ALA A 26 -6.34 14.85 -14.00
C ALA A 26 -5.02 15.53 -14.41
N PRO A 27 -4.94 16.88 -14.57
CA PRO A 27 -3.67 17.55 -14.87
C PRO A 27 -2.64 17.45 -13.74
N GLU A 28 -3.09 17.41 -12.48
CA GLU A 28 -2.18 17.18 -11.35
C GLU A 28 -1.63 15.76 -11.34
N ALA A 29 -2.48 14.78 -11.65
CA ALA A 29 -2.09 13.37 -11.77
C ALA A 29 -1.07 13.18 -12.90
N GLU A 30 -1.32 13.77 -14.07
CA GLU A 30 -0.40 13.72 -15.21
C GLU A 30 0.97 14.28 -14.83
N ARG A 31 1.02 15.47 -14.22
CA ARG A 31 2.29 16.08 -13.77
C ARG A 31 3.03 15.24 -12.74
N ILE A 32 2.30 14.55 -11.85
CA ILE A 32 2.91 13.61 -10.89
C ILE A 32 3.50 12.41 -11.63
N LEU A 33 2.72 11.80 -12.52
CA LEU A 33 3.11 10.59 -13.26
C LEU A 33 4.33 10.84 -14.15
N GLU A 34 4.40 11.97 -14.84
CA GLU A 34 5.57 12.38 -15.63
C GLU A 34 6.86 12.37 -14.80
N GLN A 35 6.77 12.77 -13.53
CA GLN A 35 7.91 12.85 -12.60
C GLN A 35 8.28 11.53 -11.93
N LEU A 36 7.41 10.52 -11.95
CA LEU A 36 7.74 9.20 -11.41
C LEU A 36 8.95 8.61 -12.15
N ALA A 37 9.92 8.10 -11.39
CA ALA A 37 11.14 7.52 -11.92
C ALA A 37 11.60 6.31 -11.08
N PRO A 38 12.30 5.34 -11.69
CA PRO A 38 13.00 4.30 -10.94
C PRO A 38 14.02 4.95 -9.98
N LEU A 39 14.01 4.50 -8.73
CA LEU A 39 14.94 4.96 -7.69
C LEU A 39 15.94 3.87 -7.34
N ALA A 40 17.15 4.24 -6.94
CA ALA A 40 18.13 3.27 -6.46
C ALA A 40 17.87 2.86 -5.00
N ILE A 41 18.43 1.72 -4.57
CA ILE A 41 18.21 1.19 -3.21
C ILE A 41 18.77 2.14 -2.13
N GLU A 42 19.81 2.90 -2.45
CA GLU A 42 20.42 3.91 -1.59
C GLU A 42 19.53 5.16 -1.44
N GLU A 43 18.57 5.37 -2.34
CA GLU A 43 17.64 6.51 -2.28
C GLU A 43 16.43 6.23 -1.37
N VAL A 44 16.19 4.98 -0.97
CA VAL A 44 15.07 4.59 -0.09
C VAL A 44 15.19 5.28 1.27
N GLY A 45 14.12 5.94 1.70
CA GLY A 45 14.09 6.79 2.91
C GLY A 45 14.72 8.17 2.74
N GLY A 46 15.26 8.47 1.56
CA GLY A 46 15.71 9.80 1.18
C GLY A 46 14.55 10.72 0.79
N ARG A 47 14.84 12.02 0.62
CA ARG A 47 13.84 13.02 0.25
C ARG A 47 13.09 12.70 -1.04
N LYS A 48 13.80 12.29 -2.09
CA LYS A 48 13.18 11.93 -3.38
C LYS A 48 12.21 10.77 -3.23
N TRP A 49 12.61 9.73 -2.49
CA TRP A 49 11.77 8.57 -2.22
C TRP A 49 10.52 8.95 -1.43
N HIS A 50 10.64 9.80 -0.40
CA HIS A 50 9.47 10.29 0.33
C HIS A 50 8.50 11.08 -0.56
N THR A 51 9.02 11.92 -1.45
CA THR A 51 8.18 12.63 -2.43
C THR A 51 7.48 11.66 -3.38
N GLN A 52 8.18 10.65 -3.89
CA GLN A 52 7.57 9.64 -4.75
C GLN A 52 6.53 8.79 -4.00
N HIS A 53 6.78 8.43 -2.74
CA HIS A 53 5.78 7.73 -1.91
C HIS A 53 4.50 8.57 -1.73
N GLU A 54 4.63 9.86 -1.41
CA GLU A 54 3.46 10.75 -1.28
C GLU A 54 2.66 10.84 -2.58
N TRP A 55 3.36 10.93 -3.72
CA TRP A 55 2.74 10.91 -5.03
C TRP A 55 2.00 9.61 -5.32
N ILE A 56 2.62 8.46 -5.06
CA ILE A 56 1.99 7.14 -5.26
C ILE A 56 0.78 6.99 -4.33
N GLU A 57 0.86 7.42 -3.08
CA GLU A 57 -0.27 7.38 -2.13
C GLU A 57 -1.45 8.22 -2.64
N ARG A 58 -1.19 9.43 -3.15
CA ARG A 58 -2.24 10.29 -3.73
C ARG A 58 -2.87 9.67 -4.98
N LEU A 59 -2.06 9.08 -5.86
CA LEU A 59 -2.54 8.36 -7.03
C LEU A 59 -3.38 7.13 -6.63
N ASN A 60 -2.94 6.39 -5.61
CA ASN A 60 -3.66 5.24 -5.06
C ASN A 60 -5.05 5.65 -4.56
N LEU A 61 -5.12 6.67 -3.69
CA LEU A 61 -6.38 7.19 -3.17
C LEU A 61 -7.32 7.63 -4.30
N GLN A 62 -6.80 8.34 -5.31
CA GLN A 62 -7.60 8.79 -6.44
C GLN A 62 -8.07 7.62 -7.32
N ALA A 63 -7.22 6.63 -7.60
CA ALA A 63 -7.59 5.46 -8.41
C ALA A 63 -8.73 4.65 -7.77
N HIS A 64 -8.63 4.38 -6.46
CA HIS A 64 -9.71 3.72 -5.70
C HIS A 64 -10.99 4.55 -5.70
N TYR A 65 -10.87 5.87 -5.57
CA TYR A 65 -12.02 6.76 -5.63
C TYR A 65 -12.69 6.72 -7.01
N ASN A 66 -11.92 6.73 -8.11
CA ASN A 66 -12.46 6.63 -9.46
C ASN A 66 -13.26 5.32 -9.63
N ALA A 67 -12.68 4.20 -9.20
CA ALA A 67 -13.31 2.89 -9.25
C ALA A 67 -14.58 2.81 -8.37
N GLN A 68 -14.54 3.34 -7.14
CA GLN A 68 -15.68 3.32 -6.22
C GLN A 68 -16.86 4.16 -6.72
N THR A 69 -16.58 5.27 -7.37
CA THR A 69 -17.61 6.19 -7.88
C THR A 69 -18.05 5.88 -9.30
N HIS A 70 -17.45 4.87 -9.95
CA HIS A 70 -17.63 4.59 -11.37
C HIS A 70 -17.44 5.84 -12.24
N SER A 71 -16.49 6.69 -11.85
CA SER A 71 -16.13 7.90 -12.60
C SER A 71 -15.00 7.58 -13.58
N ASP A 72 -14.58 8.59 -14.36
CA ASP A 72 -13.53 8.43 -15.35
C ASP A 72 -12.21 7.97 -14.70
N GLU A 73 -11.66 6.85 -15.16
CA GLU A 73 -10.49 6.17 -14.58
C GLU A 73 -9.18 6.78 -15.08
N PHE A 74 -9.10 8.11 -15.12
CA PHE A 74 -7.98 8.86 -15.69
C PHE A 74 -6.61 8.47 -15.11
N VAL A 75 -6.53 8.02 -13.85
CA VAL A 75 -5.26 7.57 -13.26
C VAL A 75 -4.74 6.31 -13.96
N VAL A 76 -5.64 5.37 -14.29
CA VAL A 76 -5.31 4.13 -15.00
C VAL A 76 -4.85 4.45 -16.42
N GLU A 77 -5.62 5.29 -17.12
CA GLU A 77 -5.32 5.71 -18.49
C GLU A 77 -3.98 6.46 -18.59
N LEU A 78 -3.70 7.36 -17.65
CA LEU A 78 -2.42 8.08 -17.59
C LEU A 78 -1.24 7.16 -17.26
N LEU A 79 -1.42 6.20 -16.34
CA LEU A 79 -0.38 5.22 -16.01
C LEU A 79 0.00 4.37 -17.23
N ALA A 80 -0.99 3.90 -17.98
CA ALA A 80 -0.80 3.11 -19.19
C ALA A 80 -0.18 3.95 -20.33
N SER A 81 -0.74 5.12 -20.61
CA SER A 81 -0.29 5.98 -21.73
C SER A 81 1.10 6.58 -21.52
N LEU A 82 1.49 6.89 -20.28
CA LEU A 82 2.82 7.40 -19.94
C LEU A 82 3.86 6.30 -19.68
N ASP A 83 3.47 5.02 -19.85
CA ASP A 83 4.32 3.84 -19.61
C ASP A 83 4.97 3.88 -18.20
N LYS A 84 4.13 4.15 -17.19
CA LYS A 84 4.56 4.31 -15.78
C LYS A 84 4.28 3.09 -14.92
N LEU A 85 3.55 2.08 -15.42
CA LEU A 85 3.36 0.82 -14.70
C LEU A 85 4.71 0.14 -14.40
N LYS A 86 5.65 0.15 -15.35
CA LYS A 86 6.99 -0.40 -15.15
C LYS A 86 7.76 0.27 -14.01
N VAL A 87 7.52 1.56 -13.77
CA VAL A 87 8.12 2.30 -12.65
C VAL A 87 7.52 1.84 -11.33
N LEU A 88 6.20 1.60 -11.29
CA LEU A 88 5.55 1.04 -10.11
C LEU A 88 6.01 -0.39 -9.81
N VAL A 89 6.15 -1.25 -10.82
CA VAL A 89 6.70 -2.61 -10.64
C VAL A 89 8.14 -2.54 -10.14
N HIS A 90 8.96 -1.64 -10.69
CA HIS A 90 10.30 -1.40 -10.16
C HIS A 90 10.28 -0.96 -8.69
N ASP A 91 9.42 0.00 -8.31
CA ASP A 91 9.34 0.48 -6.91
C ASP A 91 8.88 -0.63 -5.96
N LEU A 92 7.96 -1.50 -6.42
CA LEU A 92 7.51 -2.69 -5.68
C LEU A 92 8.66 -3.66 -5.38
N LEU A 93 9.47 -3.98 -6.39
CA LEU A 93 10.63 -4.86 -6.21
C LEU A 93 11.74 -4.19 -5.39
N LEU A 94 11.95 -2.89 -5.58
CA LEU A 94 12.92 -2.09 -4.85
C LEU A 94 12.66 -2.16 -3.34
N ILE A 95 11.41 -1.91 -2.93
CA ILE A 95 11.06 -1.94 -1.51
C ILE A 95 11.02 -3.36 -0.94
N GLU A 96 10.69 -4.39 -1.75
CA GLU A 96 10.85 -5.78 -1.35
C GLU A 96 12.32 -6.10 -1.05
N ALA A 97 13.22 -5.80 -1.98
CA ALA A 97 14.66 -6.02 -1.84
C ALA A 97 15.25 -5.22 -0.67
N TRP A 98 14.84 -3.96 -0.49
CA TRP A 98 15.26 -3.15 0.65
C TRP A 98 14.84 -3.79 1.99
N LYS A 99 13.62 -4.34 2.06
CA LYS A 99 13.15 -5.03 3.28
C LYS A 99 13.86 -6.35 3.54
N GLU A 100 14.31 -7.03 2.50
CA GLU A 100 15.06 -8.28 2.63
C GLU A 100 16.51 -8.05 3.05
N PHE A 101 17.20 -7.09 2.41
CA PHE A 101 18.65 -6.94 2.55
C PHE A 101 19.08 -5.77 3.44
N VAL A 102 18.32 -4.67 3.49
CA VAL A 102 18.71 -3.44 4.18
C VAL A 102 18.03 -3.29 5.54
N TYR A 103 16.72 -3.57 5.61
CA TYR A 103 15.96 -3.46 6.85
C TYR A 103 16.57 -4.23 8.04
N PRO A 104 17.06 -5.48 7.90
CA PRO A 104 17.67 -6.20 9.03
C PRO A 104 18.89 -5.50 9.62
N LEU A 105 19.62 -4.72 8.81
CA LEU A 105 20.78 -3.94 9.24
C LEU A 105 20.39 -2.62 9.91
N LEU A 106 19.20 -2.11 9.63
CA LEU A 106 18.70 -0.82 10.11
C LEU A 106 17.64 -0.94 11.22
N VAL A 107 17.11 -2.14 11.50
CA VAL A 107 15.96 -2.33 12.40
C VAL A 107 16.15 -1.68 13.77
N SER A 108 17.32 -1.83 14.40
CA SER A 108 17.63 -1.21 15.69
C SER A 108 17.68 0.32 15.59
N HIS A 109 18.23 0.85 14.50
CA HIS A 109 18.28 2.29 14.26
C HIS A 109 16.89 2.86 14.04
N LEU A 110 16.05 2.21 13.23
CA LEU A 110 14.67 2.62 13.00
C LEU A 110 13.87 2.62 14.30
N ALA A 111 14.05 1.61 15.16
CA ALA A 111 13.32 1.49 16.41
C ALA A 111 13.73 2.55 17.47
N GLU A 112 14.99 2.98 17.48
CA GLU A 112 15.53 3.85 18.55
C GLU A 112 15.66 5.32 18.14
N ARG A 113 15.87 5.60 16.85
CA ARG A 113 16.35 6.90 16.36
C ARG A 113 15.45 7.56 15.34
N VAL A 114 14.52 6.81 14.74
CA VAL A 114 13.60 7.32 13.73
C VAL A 114 12.20 7.38 14.33
N ASP A 115 11.43 8.42 13.99
CA ASP A 115 10.07 8.53 14.46
C ASP A 115 9.18 7.41 13.88
N SER A 116 8.09 7.12 14.57
CA SER A 116 7.19 6.02 14.21
C SER A 116 6.48 6.25 12.88
N VAL A 117 6.24 7.50 12.48
CA VAL A 117 5.54 7.83 11.22
C VAL A 117 6.46 7.54 10.04
N THR A 118 7.71 8.00 10.08
CA THR A 118 8.72 7.70 9.05
C THR A 118 8.97 6.19 8.94
N SER A 119 9.08 5.51 10.07
CA SER A 119 9.26 4.05 10.10
C SER A 119 8.05 3.32 9.51
N TYR A 120 6.82 3.78 9.81
CA TYR A 120 5.60 3.23 9.24
C TYR A 120 5.59 3.39 7.72
N VAL A 121 5.86 4.60 7.22
CA VAL A 121 5.90 4.89 5.78
C VAL A 121 6.88 3.96 5.05
N LEU A 122 8.10 3.79 5.57
CA LEU A 122 9.10 2.89 5.00
C LEU A 122 8.61 1.43 4.92
N LEU A 123 8.03 0.91 6.00
CA LEU A 123 7.64 -0.49 6.08
C LEU A 123 6.38 -0.80 5.24
N TYR A 124 5.47 0.18 5.14
CA TYR A 124 4.16 0.02 4.49
C TYR A 124 4.13 0.48 3.04
N HIS A 125 5.19 1.12 2.52
CA HIS A 125 5.25 1.57 1.13
C HIS A 125 4.95 0.44 0.12
N GLU A 126 5.43 -0.78 0.35
CA GLU A 126 5.11 -1.95 -0.49
C GLU A 126 3.60 -2.17 -0.64
N ILE A 127 2.84 -1.93 0.42
CA ILE A 127 1.37 -2.10 0.42
C ILE A 127 0.72 -1.00 -0.41
N THR A 128 1.17 0.24 -0.30
CA THR A 128 0.68 1.36 -1.12
C THR A 128 0.90 1.07 -2.61
N VAL A 129 2.11 0.64 -3.00
CA VAL A 129 2.42 0.34 -4.40
C VAL A 129 1.60 -0.85 -4.91
N ALA A 130 1.53 -1.94 -4.14
CA ALA A 130 0.73 -3.11 -4.48
C ALA A 130 -0.77 -2.79 -4.60
N SER A 131 -1.29 -1.90 -3.74
CA SER A 131 -2.68 -1.47 -3.76
C SER A 131 -3.02 -0.67 -5.01
N LEU A 132 -2.13 0.23 -5.45
CA LEU A 132 -2.32 0.97 -6.70
C LEU A 132 -2.23 0.03 -7.90
N LEU A 133 -1.23 -0.84 -7.93
CA LEU A 133 -1.08 -1.85 -8.99
C LEU A 133 -2.33 -2.73 -9.09
N GLN A 134 -2.90 -3.16 -7.97
CA GLN A 134 -4.13 -3.98 -7.96
C GLN A 134 -5.29 -3.30 -8.70
N VAL A 135 -5.54 -2.02 -8.46
CA VAL A 135 -6.61 -1.27 -9.15
C VAL A 135 -6.31 -1.17 -10.63
N VAL A 136 -5.07 -0.88 -10.99
CA VAL A 136 -4.66 -0.66 -12.38
C VAL A 136 -4.69 -1.96 -13.19
N VAL A 137 -4.13 -3.05 -12.67
CA VAL A 137 -4.07 -4.34 -13.37
C VAL A 137 -5.41 -5.08 -13.43
N PHE A 138 -6.44 -4.55 -12.78
CA PHE A 138 -7.81 -4.99 -12.99
C PHE A 138 -8.28 -4.70 -14.43
N HIS A 139 -7.70 -3.70 -15.09
CA HIS A 139 -8.05 -3.30 -16.44
C HIS A 139 -7.17 -4.02 -17.48
N PRO A 140 -7.76 -4.80 -18.42
CA PRO A 140 -6.98 -5.56 -19.41
C PRO A 140 -6.03 -4.72 -20.24
N HIS A 141 -6.47 -3.53 -20.69
CA HIS A 141 -5.64 -2.63 -21.51
C HIS A 141 -4.41 -2.10 -20.75
N ALA A 142 -4.53 -1.93 -19.43
CA ALA A 142 -3.40 -1.49 -18.60
C ALA A 142 -2.36 -2.60 -18.49
N VAL A 143 -2.80 -3.86 -18.34
CA VAL A 143 -1.91 -5.03 -18.36
C VAL A 143 -1.24 -5.19 -19.72
N GLU A 144 -1.97 -4.99 -20.82
CA GLU A 144 -1.42 -5.03 -22.19
C GLU A 144 -0.37 -3.95 -22.45
N SER A 145 -0.43 -2.81 -21.74
CA SER A 145 0.59 -1.76 -21.80
C SER A 145 1.90 -2.12 -21.10
N LEU A 146 1.88 -3.10 -20.19
CA LEU A 146 3.05 -3.55 -19.46
C LEU A 146 3.86 -4.53 -20.32
N SER A 147 5.17 -4.31 -20.45
CA SER A 147 6.01 -5.26 -21.18
C SER A 147 6.05 -6.63 -20.49
N GLU A 148 6.28 -7.68 -21.29
CA GLU A 148 6.36 -9.07 -20.81
C GLU A 148 7.30 -9.24 -19.60
N ASP A 149 8.49 -8.61 -19.62
CA ASP A 149 9.47 -8.66 -18.53
C ASP A 149 8.86 -8.19 -17.19
N TYR A 150 8.33 -6.96 -17.14
CA TYR A 150 7.70 -6.43 -15.92
C TYR A 150 6.43 -7.18 -15.51
N SER A 151 5.69 -7.76 -16.46
CA SER A 151 4.52 -8.59 -16.13
C SER A 151 4.92 -9.89 -15.42
N LEU A 152 6.03 -10.50 -15.84
CA LEU A 152 6.60 -11.70 -15.23
C LEU A 152 7.11 -11.39 -13.82
N GLU A 153 7.83 -10.28 -13.65
CA GLU A 153 8.31 -9.82 -12.35
C GLU A 153 7.17 -9.58 -11.34
N LEU A 154 6.07 -8.96 -11.79
CA LEU A 154 4.89 -8.76 -10.95
C LEU A 154 4.23 -10.09 -10.55
N ALA A 155 4.15 -11.05 -11.50
CA ALA A 155 3.62 -12.38 -11.22
C ALA A 155 4.51 -13.15 -10.22
N ASP A 156 5.83 -13.06 -10.36
CA ASP A 156 6.80 -13.68 -9.45
C ASP A 156 6.73 -13.07 -8.04
N TRP A 157 6.62 -11.73 -7.93
CA TRP A 157 6.34 -11.06 -6.66
C TRP A 157 5.04 -11.59 -6.02
N CYS A 158 3.95 -11.71 -6.79
CA CYS A 158 2.68 -12.26 -6.30
C CYS A 158 2.86 -13.70 -5.79
N TYR A 159 3.58 -14.53 -6.53
CA TYR A 159 3.87 -15.91 -6.16
C TYR A 159 4.64 -16.00 -4.84
N ARG A 160 5.70 -15.19 -4.66
CA ARG A 160 6.45 -15.13 -3.38
C ARG A 160 5.55 -14.73 -2.22
N LYS A 161 4.73 -13.68 -2.38
CA LYS A 161 3.83 -13.21 -1.31
C LYS A 161 2.78 -14.25 -0.94
N LEU A 162 2.13 -14.87 -1.94
CA LEU A 162 1.12 -15.91 -1.71
C LEU A 162 1.73 -17.15 -1.06
N THR A 163 2.91 -17.57 -1.49
CA THR A 163 3.63 -18.71 -0.90
C THR A 163 3.98 -18.43 0.56
N ARG A 164 4.48 -17.23 0.86
CA ARG A 164 4.76 -16.80 2.24
C ARG A 164 3.49 -16.78 3.09
N LEU A 165 2.41 -16.17 2.60
CA LEU A 165 1.13 -16.12 3.31
C LEU A 165 0.58 -17.53 3.59
N ASN A 166 0.69 -18.43 2.63
CA ASN A 166 0.27 -19.82 2.80
C ASN A 166 1.15 -20.57 3.82
N ALA A 167 2.47 -20.40 3.76
CA ALA A 167 3.41 -21.01 4.70
C ALA A 167 3.21 -20.48 6.14
N ASP A 168 3.09 -19.16 6.31
CA ASP A 168 2.88 -18.52 7.60
C ASP A 168 1.48 -18.84 8.15
N GLY A 169 0.46 -18.87 7.28
CA GLY A 169 -0.91 -19.25 7.63
C GLY A 169 -1.01 -20.68 8.16
N LEU A 170 -0.27 -21.62 7.56
CA LEU A 170 -0.15 -23.00 8.07
C LEU A 170 0.49 -23.05 9.46
N GLN A 171 1.52 -22.25 9.73
CA GLN A 171 2.16 -22.19 11.06
C GLN A 171 1.21 -21.62 12.11
N MET A 172 0.42 -20.60 11.78
CA MET A 172 -0.56 -20.00 12.69
C MET A 172 -1.77 -20.91 12.95
N ALA A 173 -2.14 -21.74 11.97
CA ALA A 173 -3.25 -22.70 12.08
C ALA A 173 -2.87 -23.97 12.87
N GLN A 174 -1.58 -24.28 12.99
CA GLN A 174 -1.15 -25.36 13.88
C GLN A 174 -1.46 -24.98 15.33
N PRO A 175 -2.16 -25.84 16.10
CA PRO A 175 -2.40 -25.57 17.51
C PRO A 175 -1.05 -25.45 18.21
N LYS A 176 -0.80 -24.29 18.85
CA LYS A 176 0.39 -24.10 19.69
C LYS A 176 0.42 -25.26 20.68
N GLY A 177 1.39 -26.17 20.49
CA GLY A 177 1.49 -27.42 21.23
C GLY A 177 1.33 -27.16 22.72
N GLY A 178 0.42 -27.91 23.35
CA GLY A 178 0.12 -27.81 24.77
C GLY A 178 1.36 -28.05 25.63
N GLY A 179 1.99 -26.97 26.05
CA GLY A 179 2.94 -26.91 27.15
C GLY A 179 2.34 -26.10 28.30
N ARG A 180 1.31 -26.66 28.97
CA ARG A 180 1.03 -26.25 30.36
C ARG A 180 2.09 -26.93 31.24
N THR A 181 3.07 -26.17 31.66
CA THR A 181 3.75 -26.42 32.94
C THR A 181 4.02 -25.07 33.60
N GLU A 182 3.60 -25.02 34.85
CA GLU A 182 3.27 -23.84 35.64
C GLU A 182 4.50 -23.05 36.10
N ARG A 183 4.34 -21.72 36.21
CA ARG A 183 4.42 -20.99 37.49
C ARG A 183 4.06 -19.51 37.26
N HIS A 184 2.83 -19.14 37.66
CA HIS A 184 2.38 -17.74 37.67
C HIS A 184 2.74 -17.10 39.03
N PRO A 185 3.27 -15.87 39.12
CA PRO A 185 3.95 -15.36 40.33
C PRO A 185 3.03 -14.97 41.51
N TRP A 186 1.72 -15.19 41.43
CA TRP A 186 0.76 -14.54 42.34
C TRP A 186 -0.30 -15.44 42.96
N ARG A 187 0.02 -16.70 43.30
CA ARG A 187 -0.81 -17.48 44.24
C ARG A 187 -0.22 -17.39 45.66
N LYS A 188 -0.95 -16.73 46.57
CA LYS A 188 -0.62 -16.70 48.00
C LYS A 188 -0.98 -18.05 48.67
N PRO A 189 -0.23 -18.46 49.71
CA PRO A 189 -0.43 -19.75 50.37
C PRO A 189 -1.63 -19.72 51.33
N THR A 190 -2.41 -20.81 51.31
CA THR A 190 -3.21 -21.26 52.46
C THR A 190 -2.41 -22.28 53.25
#